data_AF-A0A427AC60-F1
#
_entry.id   AF-A0A427AC60-F1
#
_cell.length_a   1.000
_cell.length_b   1.000
_cell.length_c   1.000
_cell.angle_alpha   90.00
_cell.angle_beta   90.00
_cell.angle_gamma   90.00
#
_symmetry.space_group_name_H-M   'P 1'
#
loop_
_entity.id
_entity.type
_entity.pdbx_description
1 polymer ?
#
loop_
_entity_poly.entity_id
_entity_poly.type
_entity_poly.pdbx_seq_one_letter_code
_entity_poly.pdbx_strand_id
1 'polypeptide(L)'
;MEKLRVELPEEAIVKYRKSAGFKMGLVRTGQVSYEYDYQVALARFKARYPNLEIKEDPFVLLPEDKNVSMEAEQPFDDSLLPPEE
;
A
#
# COMPACT_ATOMS: atom_id res chain seq x y z
N MET A 1 -3.92 -13.39 -34.35
CA MET A 1 -3.68 -13.17 -32.90
C MET A 1 -4.96 -12.56 -32.33
N GLU A 2 -5.99 -13.39 -32.15
CA GLU A 2 -7.27 -12.96 -31.61
C GLU A 2 -7.15 -12.66 -30.12
N LYS A 3 -7.74 -11.53 -29.73
CA LYS A 3 -7.82 -11.01 -28.37
C LYS A 3 -8.49 -12.05 -27.47
N LEU A 4 -7.74 -12.69 -26.59
CA LEU A 4 -8.26 -13.37 -25.40
C LEU A 4 -8.86 -12.31 -24.46
N ARG A 5 -10.08 -11.86 -24.75
CA ARG A 5 -10.91 -11.15 -23.79
C ARG A 5 -11.63 -12.21 -22.99
N VAL A 6 -11.09 -12.55 -21.82
CA VAL A 6 -11.80 -13.35 -20.84
C VAL A 6 -12.95 -12.49 -20.33
N GLU A 7 -14.17 -12.75 -20.80
CA GLU A 7 -15.38 -12.16 -20.24
C GLU A 7 -15.57 -12.74 -18.84
N LEU A 8 -15.07 -12.04 -17.83
CA LEU A 8 -15.19 -12.46 -16.45
C LEU A 8 -16.64 -12.20 -15.98
N PRO A 9 -17.30 -13.15 -15.30
CA PRO A 9 -18.66 -12.95 -14.81
C PRO A 9 -18.74 -11.73 -13.90
N GLU A 10 -19.75 -10.86 -14.09
CA GLU A 10 -19.93 -9.66 -13.26
C GLU A 10 -20.01 -10.00 -11.76
N GLU A 11 -20.61 -11.13 -11.42
CA GLU A 11 -20.70 -11.65 -10.06
C GLU A 11 -19.32 -11.94 -9.46
N ALA A 12 -18.38 -12.48 -10.24
CA ALA A 12 -17.01 -12.74 -9.80
C ALA A 12 -16.26 -11.42 -9.52
N ILE A 13 -16.48 -10.38 -10.34
CA ILE A 13 -15.91 -9.04 -10.13
C ILE A 13 -16.46 -8.42 -8.85
N VAL A 14 -17.78 -8.50 -8.63
CA VAL A 14 -18.41 -7.98 -7.42
C VAL A 14 -17.92 -8.71 -6.17
N LYS A 15 -17.77 -10.04 -6.24
CA LYS A 15 -17.20 -10.85 -5.15
C LYS A 15 -15.76 -10.44 -4.86
N TYR A 16 -14.91 -10.32 -5.88
CA TYR A 16 -13.52 -9.89 -5.74
C TYR A 16 -13.39 -8.50 -5.13
N ARG A 17 -14.17 -7.51 -5.60
CA ARG A 17 -14.15 -6.15 -5.02
C ARG A 17 -14.58 -6.09 -3.55
N LYS A 18 -15.38 -7.06 -3.11
CA LYS A 18 -15.82 -7.17 -1.71
C LYS A 18 -14.81 -7.90 -0.81
N SER A 19 -13.85 -8.63 -1.40
CA SER A 19 -12.83 -9.37 -0.66
C SER A 19 -12.01 -8.50 0.29
N ALA A 20 -11.47 -9.13 1.33
CA ALA A 20 -10.59 -8.46 2.27
C ALA A 20 -9.27 -8.06 1.60
N GLY A 21 -8.68 -8.95 0.79
CA GLY A 21 -7.47 -8.67 0.03
C GLY A 21 -7.59 -7.44 -0.86
N PHE A 22 -8.69 -7.29 -1.61
CA PHE A 22 -8.89 -6.11 -2.47
C PHE A 22 -8.99 -4.81 -1.66
N LYS A 23 -9.78 -4.79 -0.58
CA LYS A 23 -9.92 -3.61 0.28
C LYS A 23 -8.60 -3.22 0.93
N MET A 24 -7.84 -4.21 1.42
CA MET A 24 -6.51 -3.99 2.00
C MET A 24 -5.53 -3.45 0.96
N GLY A 25 -5.58 -3.97 -0.27
CA GLY A 25 -4.79 -3.47 -1.41
C GLY A 25 -5.07 -2.00 -1.72
N LEU A 26 -6.34 -1.55 -1.65
CA LEU A 26 -6.68 -0.14 -1.80
C LEU A 26 -6.08 0.74 -0.71
N VAL A 27 -6.14 0.30 0.55
CA VAL A 27 -5.56 1.03 1.69
C VAL A 27 -4.04 1.16 1.52
N ARG A 28 -3.36 0.06 1.18
CA ARG A 28 -1.91 0.06 0.92
C ARG A 28 -1.53 0.98 -0.22
N THR A 29 -2.26 0.90 -1.34
CA THR A 29 -2.00 1.76 -2.51
C THR A 29 -2.20 3.23 -2.16
N GLY A 30 -3.25 3.55 -1.40
CA GLY A 30 -3.50 4.90 -0.89
C GLY A 30 -2.36 5.41 -0.02
N GLN A 31 -1.91 4.60 0.94
CA GLN A 31 -0.79 4.95 1.83
C GLN A 31 0.50 5.22 1.04
N VAL A 32 0.89 4.33 0.13
CA VAL A 32 2.10 4.49 -0.69
C VAL A 32 2.03 5.75 -1.55
N SER A 33 0.88 6.02 -2.18
CA SER A 33 0.71 7.22 -3.00
C SER A 33 0.82 8.50 -2.17
N TYR A 34 0.21 8.52 -0.97
CA TYR A 34 0.27 9.65 -0.07
C TYR A 34 1.69 9.92 0.44
N GLU A 35 2.42 8.87 0.84
CA GLU A 35 3.81 8.97 1.28
C GLU A 35 4.72 9.50 0.16
N TYR A 36 4.56 8.97 -1.06
CA TYR A 36 5.32 9.44 -2.22
C TYR A 36 5.08 10.93 -2.51
N ASP A 37 3.81 11.35 -2.56
CA ASP A 37 3.46 12.75 -2.80
C ASP A 37 3.99 13.67 -1.69
N TYR A 38 3.94 13.21 -0.44
CA TYR A 38 4.54 13.91 0.69
C TYR A 38 6.05 14.09 0.52
N GLN A 39 6.79 13.03 0.18
CA GLN A 39 8.25 13.11 -0.04
C GLN A 39 8.60 14.08 -1.19
N VAL A 40 7.82 14.09 -2.27
CA VAL A 40 7.99 15.03 -3.38
C VAL A 40 7.71 16.47 -2.92
N ALA A 41 6.63 16.70 -2.18
CA ALA A 41 6.30 18.02 -1.64
C ALA A 41 7.39 18.52 -0.68
N LEU A 42 7.91 17.63 0.17
CA LEU A 42 9.00 17.89 1.11
C LEU A 42 10.29 18.29 0.41
N ALA A 43 10.69 17.55 -0.63
CA ALA A 43 11.88 17.88 -1.42
C ALA A 43 11.77 19.26 -2.09
N ARG A 44 10.58 19.57 -2.65
CA ARG A 44 10.30 20.87 -3.25
C ARG A 44 10.32 22.01 -2.22
N PHE A 45 9.79 21.76 -1.02
CA PHE A 45 9.81 22.74 0.08
C PHE A 45 11.25 23.04 0.49
N LYS A 46 12.07 22.00 0.74
CA LYS A 46 13.48 22.14 1.12
C LYS A 46 14.29 22.90 0.06
N ALA A 47 14.03 22.64 -1.22
CA ALA A 47 14.70 23.35 -2.32
C ALA A 47 14.33 24.84 -2.38
N ARG A 48 13.08 25.21 -2.04
CA ARG A 48 12.62 26.61 -2.04
C ARG A 48 13.00 27.37 -0.77
N TYR A 49 13.03 26.67 0.37
CA TYR A 49 13.23 27.27 1.68
C TYR A 49 14.29 26.51 2.48
N PRO A 50 15.58 26.59 2.09
CA PRO A 50 16.65 25.80 2.70
C PRO A 50 16.89 26.12 4.19
N ASN A 51 16.45 27.28 4.66
CA ASN A 51 16.63 27.72 6.04
C ASN A 51 15.45 27.37 6.96
N LEU A 52 14.38 26.77 6.42
CA LEU A 52 13.22 26.38 7.21
C LEU A 52 13.29 24.88 7.51
N GLU A 53 13.36 24.54 8.80
CA GLU A 53 13.29 23.17 9.27
C GLU A 53 11.83 22.74 9.43
N ILE A 54 11.56 21.47 9.11
CA ILE A 54 10.30 20.81 9.41
C ILE A 54 10.49 20.04 10.71
N LYS A 55 9.56 20.23 11.64
CA LYS A 55 9.68 19.77 13.03
C LYS A 55 9.89 18.26 13.16
N GLU A 56 9.09 17.48 12.42
CA GLU A 56 9.15 16.02 12.39
C GLU A 56 8.51 15.55 11.09
N ASP A 57 9.18 14.63 10.40
CA ASP A 57 8.65 13.96 9.21
C ASP A 57 8.04 12.61 9.65
N PRO A 58 6.71 12.43 9.56
CA PRO A 58 6.02 11.24 10.04
C PRO A 58 6.31 9.98 9.21
N PHE A 59 7.02 10.10 8.07
CA PHE A 59 7.38 8.98 7.20
C PHE A 59 8.89 8.66 7.23
N VAL A 60 9.65 9.32 8.12
CA VAL A 60 11.04 8.92 8.35
C VAL A 60 11.05 7.59 9.08
N LEU A 61 11.71 6.59 8.47
CA LEU A 61 11.97 5.30 9.10
C LEU A 61 12.86 5.51 10.34
N LEU A 62 12.26 5.39 11.51
CA LEU A 62 12.96 5.46 12.77
C LEU A 62 13.72 4.14 13.03
N PRO A 63 14.82 4.16 13.80
CA PRO A 63 15.51 2.92 14.18
C PRO A 63 14.60 1.97 14.96
N GLU A 64 13.57 2.48 15.63
CA GLU A 64 12.50 1.71 16.28
C GLU A 64 11.66 0.91 15.27
N ASP A 65 11.40 1.49 14.08
CA ASP A 65 10.61 0.85 13.02
C ASP A 65 11.34 -0.36 12.41
N LYS A 66 12.67 -0.41 12.51
CA LYS A 66 13.48 -1.55 12.01
C LYS A 66 13.22 -2.84 12.77
N ASN A 67 12.69 -2.76 13.99
CA ASN A 67 12.36 -3.92 14.81
C ASN A 67 10.93 -4.43 14.56
N VAL A 68 10.13 -3.69 13.78
CA VAL A 68 8.80 -4.11 13.36
C VAL A 68 8.97 -5.08 12.19
N SER A 69 8.91 -6.38 12.46
CA SER A 69 8.93 -7.40 11.40
C SER A 69 7.65 -7.28 10.57
N MET A 70 7.77 -6.75 9.35
CA MET A 70 6.72 -6.80 8.35
C MET A 70 6.83 -8.13 7.60
N GLU A 71 5.75 -8.89 7.49
CA GLU A 71 5.73 -10.12 6.69
C GLU A 71 6.14 -9.80 5.24
N ALA A 72 7.21 -10.44 4.79
CA ALA A 72 7.79 -10.20 3.47
C ALA A 72 6.82 -10.62 2.34
N GLU A 73 5.96 -11.60 2.61
CA GLU A 73 4.92 -12.04 1.69
C GLU A 73 3.63 -12.28 2.46
N GLN A 74 2.59 -11.52 2.12
CA GLN A 74 1.24 -11.85 2.54
C GLN A 74 0.51 -12.43 1.33
N PRO A 75 0.06 -13.69 1.39
CA PRO A 75 -0.63 -14.30 0.27
C PRO A 75 -1.88 -13.48 -0.08
N PHE A 76 -2.09 -13.24 -1.37
CA PHE A 76 -3.33 -12.64 -1.87
C PHE A 76 -4.53 -13.59 -1.79
N ASP A 77 -4.31 -14.81 -1.29
CA ASP A 77 -5.33 -15.83 -1.15
C ASP A 77 -6.18 -15.53 0.10
N ASP A 78 -7.46 -15.26 -0.10
CA ASP A 78 -8.45 -15.07 0.97
C ASP A 78 -8.84 -16.42 1.63
N SER A 79 -8.18 -17.52 1.28
CA SER A 79 -8.36 -18.82 1.92
C SER A 79 -7.95 -18.73 3.38
N LEU A 80 -8.90 -18.95 4.30
CA LEU A 80 -8.65 -18.97 5.74
C LEU A 80 -7.51 -19.95 6.03
N LEU A 81 -6.43 -19.47 6.66
CA LEU A 81 -5.43 -20.37 7.22
C LEU A 81 -6.17 -21.36 8.14
N PRO A 82 -5.92 -22.67 8.01
CA PRO A 82 -6.48 -23.64 8.94
C PRO A 82 -6.05 -23.26 10.37
N PRO A 83 -6.92 -23.45 11.37
CA PRO A 83 -6.59 -23.12 12.75
C PRO A 83 -5.31 -23.88 13.15
N GLU A 84 -4.37 -23.16 13.77
CA GLU A 84 -3.24 -23.81 14.43
C GLU A 84 -3.77 -24.70 15.55
N GLU A 85 -3.41 -25.99 15.52
CA GLU A 85 -3.73 -26.98 16.57
C GLU A 85 -2.94 -26.73 17.86
#